data_AF-A4J9I6-F1
#
_entry.id   AF-A4J9I6-F1
#
_cell.length_a   1.000
_cell.length_b   1.000
_cell.length_c   1.000
_cell.angle_alpha   90.00
_cell.angle_beta   90.00
_cell.angle_gamma   90.00
#
_symmetry.space_group_name_H-M   'P 1'
#
loop_
_entity.id
_entity.type
_entity.pdbx_description
1 polymer ?
#
loop_
_entity_poly.entity_id
_entity_poly.type
_entity_poly.pdbx_seq_one_letter_code
_entity_poly.pdbx_strand_id
1 'polypeptide(L)'
;MRVTRKVNHDATLSVESILYETEQSLANSRLEVRYDPDWLANSNQPILLYRDGMKVGEARQVNFFDNARAKRKGRGRQSQSSQELLESVETSEQKATPSISYAQIDDQLKQSSREVGDR
;
A
#
# COMPACT_ATOMS: atom_id res chain seq x y z
N MET A 1 26.82 -5.36 -16.31
CA MET A 1 26.56 -6.20 -15.11
C MET A 1 25.39 -7.16 -15.34
N ARG A 2 25.31 -8.27 -14.57
CA ARG A 2 24.23 -9.28 -14.67
C ARG A 2 23.72 -9.66 -13.28
N VAL A 3 22.41 -9.57 -13.06
CA VAL A 3 21.79 -9.88 -11.76
C VAL A 3 20.47 -10.61 -11.97
N THR A 4 20.21 -11.67 -11.21
CA THR A 4 18.90 -12.34 -11.23
C THR A 4 17.95 -11.66 -10.25
N ARG A 5 16.80 -11.16 -10.74
CA ARG A 5 15.75 -10.54 -9.91
C ARG A 5 14.40 -11.20 -10.15
N LYS A 6 13.57 -11.18 -9.11
CA LYS A 6 12.16 -11.58 -9.20
C LYS A 6 11.35 -10.38 -9.70
N VAL A 7 10.51 -10.61 -10.70
CA VAL A 7 9.47 -9.67 -11.12
C VAL A 7 8.26 -9.86 -10.21
N ASN A 8 7.72 -8.76 -9.69
CA ASN A 8 6.54 -8.73 -8.86
C ASN A 8 5.27 -9.04 -9.66
N HIS A 9 4.15 -9.17 -8.96
CA HIS A 9 2.85 -9.45 -9.57
C HIS A 9 2.33 -8.28 -10.42
N ASP A 10 2.70 -7.05 -10.05
CA ASP A 10 2.40 -5.80 -10.75
C ASP A 10 3.41 -5.49 -11.86
N ALA A 11 4.18 -6.50 -12.30
CA ALA A 11 5.19 -6.38 -13.34
C ALA A 11 6.31 -5.37 -13.01
N THR A 12 6.58 -5.13 -11.72
CA THR A 12 7.70 -4.28 -11.28
C THR A 12 8.89 -5.11 -10.79
N LEU A 13 10.08 -4.54 -10.82
CA LEU A 13 11.28 -5.14 -10.23
C LEU A 13 12.27 -4.05 -9.78
N SER A 14 13.12 -4.38 -8.81
CA SER A 14 14.12 -3.43 -8.29
C SER A 14 15.56 -3.83 -8.61
N VAL A 15 16.35 -2.85 -9.07
CA VAL A 15 17.79 -2.98 -9.37
C VAL A 15 18.50 -1.79 -8.72
N GLU A 16 19.50 -2.04 -7.87
CA GLU A 16 20.25 -0.97 -7.16
C GLU A 16 19.35 0.10 -6.50
N SER A 17 18.26 -0.36 -5.86
CA SER A 17 17.24 0.50 -5.22
C SER A 17 16.40 1.37 -6.17
N ILE A 18 16.57 1.21 -7.48
CA ILE A 18 15.74 1.85 -8.51
C ILE A 18 14.61 0.88 -8.90
N LEU A 19 13.39 1.40 -9.03
CA LEU A 19 12.21 0.63 -9.45
C LEU A 19 12.04 0.70 -10.96
N TYR A 20 11.87 -0.47 -11.58
CA TYR A 20 11.60 -0.62 -13.00
C TYR A 20 10.26 -1.33 -13.21
N GLU A 21 9.59 -0.99 -14.31
CA GLU A 21 8.36 -1.63 -14.79
C GLU A 21 8.65 -2.38 -16.10
N THR A 22 7.98 -3.50 -16.29
CA THR A 22 8.10 -4.36 -17.48
C THR A 22 6.72 -4.85 -17.93
N GLU A 23 6.68 -5.63 -19.01
CA GLU A 23 5.49 -6.33 -19.50
C GLU A 23 4.84 -7.24 -18.44
N GLN A 24 3.51 -7.20 -18.37
CA GLN A 24 2.70 -7.98 -17.43
C GLN A 24 2.82 -9.51 -17.67
N SER A 25 3.18 -9.92 -18.88
CA SER A 25 3.46 -11.32 -19.26
C SER A 25 4.64 -11.91 -18.50
N LEU A 26 5.54 -11.06 -17.97
CA LEU A 26 6.73 -11.44 -17.23
C LEU A 26 6.54 -11.40 -15.71
N ALA A 27 5.34 -11.05 -15.23
CA ALA A 27 5.05 -10.97 -13.80
C ALA A 27 5.22 -12.32 -13.09
N ASN A 28 5.60 -12.26 -11.81
CA ASN A 28 5.89 -13.42 -10.95
C ASN A 28 7.01 -14.35 -11.46
N SER A 29 7.77 -13.98 -12.49
CA SER A 29 8.90 -14.74 -13.00
C SER A 29 10.24 -14.29 -12.39
N ARG A 30 11.29 -15.10 -12.54
CA ARG A 30 12.67 -14.70 -12.21
C ARG A 30 13.45 -14.54 -13.52
N LEU A 31 14.04 -13.37 -13.71
CA LEU A 31 14.74 -13.02 -14.95
C LEU A 31 16.16 -12.55 -14.65
N GLU A 32 17.05 -12.79 -15.62
CA GLU A 32 18.38 -12.22 -15.63
C GLU A 32 18.30 -10.79 -16.19
N VAL A 33 18.60 -9.83 -15.33
CA VAL A 33 18.66 -8.42 -15.69
C VAL A 33 20.08 -8.11 -16.12
N ARG A 34 20.22 -7.56 -17.32
CA ARG A 34 21.49 -7.07 -17.86
C ARG A 34 21.43 -5.55 -17.99
N TYR A 35 22.33 -4.87 -17.30
CA TYR A 35 22.44 -3.42 -17.30
C TYR A 35 23.89 -2.99 -17.13
N ASP A 36 24.24 -1.82 -17.64
CA ASP A 36 25.49 -1.15 -17.31
C ASP A 36 25.22 -0.04 -16.28
N PRO A 37 26.17 0.24 -15.36
CA PRO A 37 25.98 1.26 -14.33
C PRO A 37 25.60 2.64 -14.91
N ASP A 38 26.18 3.00 -16.06
CA ASP A 38 25.90 4.28 -16.73
C ASP A 38 24.44 4.39 -17.23
N TRP A 39 23.76 3.27 -17.45
CA TRP A 39 22.37 3.25 -17.88
C TRP A 39 21.43 3.59 -16.72
N LEU A 40 21.81 3.24 -15.49
CA LEU A 40 21.02 3.55 -14.29
C LEU A 40 20.97 5.06 -14.00
N ALA A 41 21.98 5.81 -14.47
CA ALA A 41 21.99 7.27 -14.37
C ALA A 41 20.98 7.93 -15.32
N ASN A 42 20.57 7.24 -16.39
CA ASN A 42 19.72 7.76 -17.45
C ASN A 42 18.34 7.10 -17.43
N SER A 43 17.33 7.77 -16.88
CA SER A 43 15.96 7.25 -16.76
C SER A 43 15.29 6.86 -18.09
N ASN A 44 15.73 7.46 -19.20
CA ASN A 44 15.22 7.15 -20.54
C ASN A 44 15.73 5.83 -21.11
N GLN A 45 16.77 5.22 -20.51
CA GLN A 45 17.37 4.01 -21.03
C GLN A 45 16.75 2.77 -20.37
N PRO A 46 16.12 1.87 -21.16
CA PRO A 46 15.58 0.65 -20.60
C PRO A 46 16.69 -0.37 -20.31
N ILE A 47 16.47 -1.17 -19.26
CA ILE A 47 17.31 -2.32 -18.94
C ILE A 47 16.79 -3.57 -19.65
N LEU A 48 17.66 -4.51 -19.97
CA LEU A 48 17.30 -5.68 -20.76
C LEU A 48 17.05 -6.90 -19.87
N LEU A 49 15.95 -7.60 -20.14
CA LEU A 49 15.54 -8.80 -19.41
C LEU A 49 15.78 -10.06 -20.24
N TYR A 50 16.38 -11.06 -19.62
CA TYR A 50 16.73 -12.34 -20.23
C TYR A 50 16.14 -13.51 -19.46
N ARG A 51 15.78 -14.56 -20.19
CA ARG A 51 15.40 -15.87 -19.67
C ARG A 51 16.16 -16.93 -20.46
N ASP A 52 16.87 -17.82 -19.77
CA ASP A 52 17.65 -18.90 -20.39
C ASP A 52 18.62 -18.41 -21.49
N GLY A 53 19.20 -17.22 -21.29
CA GLY A 53 20.11 -16.57 -22.24
C GLY A 53 19.44 -15.86 -23.41
N MET A 54 18.11 -15.93 -23.56
CA MET A 54 17.34 -15.25 -24.60
C MET A 54 16.75 -13.94 -24.08
N LYS A 55 16.80 -12.88 -24.89
CA LYS A 55 16.15 -11.60 -24.56
C LYS A 55 14.64 -11.80 -24.60
N VAL A 56 13.97 -11.59 -23.47
CA VAL A 56 12.51 -11.73 -23.35
C VAL A 56 11.78 -10.40 -23.26
N GLY A 57 12.46 -9.33 -22.85
CA GLY A 57 11.83 -8.03 -22.69
C GLY A 57 12.79 -6.92 -22.33
N GLU A 58 12.22 -5.76 -22.09
CA GLU A 58 12.88 -4.57 -21.57
C GLU A 58 12.11 -4.04 -20.37
N ALA A 59 12.79 -3.36 -19.45
CA ALA A 59 12.16 -2.72 -18.30
C ALA A 59 12.55 -1.24 -18.25
N ARG A 60 11.58 -0.37 -17.99
CA ARG A 60 11.75 1.10 -17.94
C ARG A 60 11.71 1.58 -16.51
N GLN A 61 12.41 2.67 -16.22
CA GLN A 61 12.41 3.23 -14.88
C GLN A 61 11.03 3.82 -14.58
N VAL A 62 10.50 3.52 -13.40
CA VAL A 62 9.21 4.03 -12.96
C VAL A 62 9.31 5.53 -12.67
N ASN A 63 8.42 6.33 -13.29
CA ASN A 63 8.32 7.75 -12.97
C ASN A 63 7.41 7.99 -11.75
N PHE A 64 8.04 8.22 -10.60
CA PHE A 64 7.31 8.50 -9.35
C PHE A 64 6.51 9.81 -9.38
N PHE A 65 6.94 10.82 -10.16
CA PHE A 65 6.23 12.09 -10.24
C PHE A 65 4.85 11.92 -10.90
N ASP A 66 4.79 11.17 -12.00
CA ASP A 66 3.54 10.89 -12.70
C ASP A 66 2.65 9.94 -11.88
N ASN A 67 3.25 8.89 -11.29
CA ASN A 67 2.52 7.92 -10.47
C ASN A 67 1.92 8.55 -9.21
N ALA A 68 2.58 9.54 -8.60
CA ALA A 68 2.02 10.25 -7.45
C ALA A 68 0.76 11.05 -7.82
N ARG A 69 0.67 11.54 -9.07
CA ARG A 69 -0.49 12.30 -9.59
C ARG A 69 -1.60 11.39 -10.11
N ALA A 70 -1.30 10.11 -10.35
CA ALA A 70 -2.28 9.13 -10.78
C ALA A 70 -3.35 8.91 -9.70
N LYS A 71 -4.56 9.46 -9.92
CA LYS A 71 -5.69 9.25 -9.03
C LYS A 71 -6.21 7.82 -9.20
N ARG A 72 -6.22 7.04 -8.12
CA ARG A 72 -6.87 5.72 -8.11
C ARG A 72 -8.38 5.91 -8.10
N LYS A 73 -9.10 5.21 -8.98
CA LYS A 73 -10.57 5.06 -8.88
C LYS A 73 -10.88 4.11 -7.74
N GLY A 74 -10.61 4.55 -6.51
CA GLY A 74 -10.94 3.79 -5.32
C GLY A 74 -12.44 3.65 -5.18
N ARG A 75 -12.89 2.56 -4.55
CA ARG A 75 -14.16 2.61 -3.83
C ARG A 75 -13.95 3.69 -2.77
N GLY A 76 -14.69 4.80 -2.87
CA GLY A 76 -14.54 5.92 -1.93
C GLY A 76 -14.54 5.39 -0.50
N ARG A 77 -13.75 6.01 0.37
CA ARG A 77 -13.90 5.81 1.82
C ARG A 77 -15.39 6.03 2.10
N GLN A 78 -16.10 5.04 2.62
CA GLN A 78 -17.45 5.25 3.14
C GLN A 78 -17.28 6.28 4.26
N SER A 79 -17.48 7.55 3.96
CA SER A 79 -17.75 8.53 5.00
C SER A 79 -19.04 8.06 5.63
N GLN A 80 -18.99 7.55 6.86
CA GLN A 80 -20.18 7.50 7.69
C GLN A 80 -20.55 8.96 7.98
N SER A 81 -21.19 9.62 7.02
CA SER A 81 -22.00 10.79 7.28
C SER A 81 -23.25 10.27 7.97
N SER A 82 -23.24 10.35 9.29
CA SER A 82 -24.44 10.35 10.11
C SER A 82 -25.43 11.40 9.58
N GLN A 83 -26.73 11.08 9.67
CA GLN A 83 -27.92 11.90 9.38
C GLN A 83 -28.45 11.77 7.93
N GLU A 84 -29.64 11.25 7.63
CA GLU A 84 -30.76 10.67 8.39
C GLU A 84 -31.42 9.63 7.46
N LEU A 85 -31.55 8.38 7.89
CA LEU A 85 -32.38 7.39 7.22
C LEU A 85 -33.64 7.19 8.08
N LEU A 86 -34.73 7.72 7.52
CA LEU A 86 -36.13 7.54 7.87
C LEU A 86 -36.43 6.25 8.65
N GLU A 87 -37.03 6.44 9.82
CA GLU A 87 -37.51 5.39 10.70
C GLU A 87 -38.73 4.71 10.06
N SER A 88 -38.60 3.42 9.80
CA SER A 88 -39.73 2.52 9.54
C SER A 88 -39.43 1.18 10.21
N VAL A 89 -39.82 1.12 11.50
CA VAL A 89 -40.59 0.03 12.13
C VAL A 89 -40.01 -1.39 12.12
N GLU A 90 -39.76 -1.87 13.38
CA GLU A 90 -39.85 -3.26 13.89
C GLU A 90 -38.70 -4.25 13.55
N THR A 91 -38.19 -5.17 14.39
CA THR A 91 -38.33 -5.55 15.81
C THR A 91 -37.17 -6.51 16.15
N SER A 92 -36.69 -6.45 17.41
CA SER A 92 -35.96 -7.48 18.23
C SER A 92 -34.64 -8.11 17.75
N GLU A 93 -33.54 -7.80 18.46
CA GLU A 93 -32.82 -8.66 19.45
C GLU A 93 -31.39 -8.13 19.65
N GLN A 94 -31.18 -7.33 20.70
CA GLN A 94 -29.88 -6.72 21.00
C GLN A 94 -28.99 -7.68 21.81
N LYS A 95 -28.01 -8.30 21.14
CA LYS A 95 -26.89 -8.95 21.83
C LYS A 95 -25.92 -7.86 22.30
N ALA A 96 -25.80 -7.68 23.60
CA ALA A 96 -24.93 -6.66 24.20
C ALA A 96 -23.46 -6.90 23.81
N THR A 97 -22.92 -6.05 22.94
CA THR A 97 -21.47 -5.92 22.77
C THR A 97 -20.97 -4.89 23.77
N PRO A 98 -19.96 -5.19 24.62
CA PRO A 98 -19.38 -4.17 25.49
C PRO A 98 -18.61 -3.16 24.63
N SER A 99 -19.23 -2.00 24.38
CA SER A 99 -18.59 -0.84 23.79
C SER A 99 -17.98 -0.02 24.91
N ILE A 100 -16.65 -0.03 25.01
CA ILE A 100 -15.93 0.79 25.98
C ILE A 100 -15.39 2.03 25.24
N SER A 101 -15.81 3.21 25.69
CA SER A 101 -15.29 4.48 25.19
C SER A 101 -14.12 4.95 26.04
N TYR A 102 -12.97 5.22 25.42
CA TYR A 102 -11.76 5.67 26.12
C TYR A 102 -11.94 7.02 26.85
N ALA A 103 -12.78 7.91 26.33
CA ALA A 103 -13.07 9.20 26.98
C ALA A 103 -13.67 9.04 28.40
N GLN A 104 -14.38 7.93 28.67
CA GLN A 104 -14.97 7.68 29.99
C GLN A 104 -13.95 7.13 31.00
N ILE A 105 -12.83 6.57 30.55
CA ILE A 105 -11.79 6.00 31.43
C ILE A 105 -10.99 7.12 32.10
N ASP A 106 -10.67 8.18 31.35
CA ASP A 106 -9.85 9.30 31.86
C ASP A 106 -10.55 10.09 32.98
N ASP A 107 -11.87 10.27 32.90
CA ASP A 107 -12.64 10.94 33.95
C ASP A 107 -12.72 10.10 35.23
N GLN A 108 -12.76 8.77 35.11
CA GLN A 108 -12.83 7.88 36.27
C GLN A 108 -11.50 7.86 37.07
N LEU A 109 -10.35 7.92 36.37
CA LEU A 109 -9.03 8.05 37.00
C LEU A 109 -8.82 9.38 37.74
N LYS A 110 -9.42 10.47 37.21
CA LYS A 110 -9.34 11.79 37.85
C LYS A 110 -10.17 11.88 39.13
N GLN A 111 -11.26 11.13 39.23
CA GLN A 111 -12.13 11.14 40.41
C GLN A 111 -11.56 10.27 41.54
N SER A 112 -10.96 9.12 41.25
CA SER A 112 -10.34 8.26 42.27
C SER A 112 -9.10 8.88 42.94
N SER A 113 -8.46 9.85 42.28
CA SER A 113 -7.28 10.54 42.80
C SER A 113 -7.59 11.70 43.76
N ARG A 114 -8.87 12.06 43.95
CA ARG A 114 -9.30 13.22 44.76
C ARG A 114 -9.81 12.88 46.16
N GLU A 115 -10.07 11.62 46.47
CA GLU A 115 -10.65 11.22 47.76
C GLU A 115 -9.62 10.73 48.81
N VAL A 116 -8.32 10.76 48.49
CA VAL A 116 -7.26 10.41 49.46
C VAL A 116 -6.45 11.66 49.82
N GLY A 117 -7.03 12.54 50.62
CA GLY A 117 -6.32 13.74 51.07
C GLY A 117 -7.14 14.75 51.84
N ASP A 118 -7.85 14.35 52.90
CA ASP A 118 -8.06 15.24 54.05
C ASP A 118 -8.29 14.41 55.31
N ARG A 119 -7.32 14.44 56.23
CA ARG A 119 -7.43 13.93 57.59
C ARG A 119 -6.63 14.85 58.50
#